data_AF-A0A496WP25-F1
#
_entry.id   AF-A0A496WP25-F1
#
_cell.length_a   1.000
_cell.length_b   1.000
_cell.length_c   1.000
_cell.angle_alpha   90.00
_cell.angle_beta   90.00
_cell.angle_gamma   90.00
#
_symmetry.space_group_name_H-M   'P 1'
#
loop_
_entity.id
_entity.type
_entity.pdbx_description
1 polymer ?
#
loop_
_entity_poly.entity_id
_entity_poly.type
_entity_poly.pdbx_seq_one_letter_code
_entity_poly.pdbx_strand_id
1 'polypeptide(L)'
;EIFGCGPEDNIFKSVSNEKVRYYASQNLDHLAAQCARGQGEHLDAIAYLIQIREEDLEKFHTLAQANFESLFSHDKITADEMLDNLKQLMIKDKIFSSYIEV
;
A
#
# COMPACT_ATOMS: atom_id res chain seq x y z
N GLU A 1 -16.10 -10.21 19.40
CA GLU A 1 -14.78 -10.62 18.90
C GLU A 1 -13.99 -9.34 18.59
N ILE A 2 -13.20 -8.87 19.57
CA ILE A 2 -11.73 -8.77 19.55
C ILE A 2 -11.17 -8.26 18.20
N PHE A 3 -11.22 -6.95 17.97
CA PHE A 3 -10.19 -6.30 17.15
C PHE A 3 -9.10 -5.84 18.09
N GLY A 4 -8.13 -6.73 18.32
CA GLY A 4 -6.96 -6.45 19.15
C GLY A 4 -6.07 -5.40 18.49
N CYS A 5 -6.18 -4.16 18.96
CA CYS A 5 -5.14 -3.16 18.79
C CYS A 5 -4.30 -3.17 20.08
N GLY A 6 -3.23 -3.97 20.09
CA GLY A 6 -2.22 -3.97 21.14
C GLY A 6 -1.19 -2.85 20.89
N PRO A 7 -0.60 -2.26 21.94
CA PRO A 7 0.39 -1.20 21.79
C PRO A 7 1.78 -1.81 21.49
N GLU A 8 2.63 -1.00 20.84
CA GLU A 8 4.09 -1.20 20.64
C GLU A 8 4.52 -2.09 19.45
N ASP A 9 4.74 -1.49 18.25
CA ASP A 9 5.98 -1.62 17.45
C ASP A 9 5.87 -0.91 16.08
N ASN A 10 6.79 0.03 15.83
CA ASN A 10 7.26 0.55 14.54
C ASN A 10 6.23 0.92 13.44
N ILE A 11 6.22 2.20 13.06
CA ILE A 11 5.32 2.82 12.06
C ILE A 11 5.37 2.13 10.68
N PHE A 12 6.46 1.43 10.33
CA PHE A 12 6.57 0.60 9.11
C PHE A 12 6.45 -0.92 9.35
N LYS A 13 6.57 -1.38 10.60
CA LYS A 13 6.25 -2.76 10.96
C LYS A 13 4.74 -2.96 10.97
N SER A 14 4.00 -1.93 11.36
CA SER A 14 2.55 -1.79 11.22
C SER A 14 2.22 -0.83 10.07
N VAL A 15 2.26 -1.26 8.79
CA VAL A 15 1.65 -0.54 7.63
C VAL A 15 0.11 -0.60 7.78
N SER A 16 -0.29 0.02 8.87
CA SER A 16 -1.58 0.11 9.51
C SER A 16 -1.56 1.45 10.21
N ASN A 17 -1.11 2.52 9.53
CA ASN A 17 -1.64 3.81 9.89
C ASN A 17 -3.16 3.65 9.70
N GLU A 18 -3.91 3.69 10.79
CA GLU A 18 -5.36 3.45 10.74
C GLU A 18 -6.02 4.33 9.67
N LYS A 19 -5.44 5.51 9.39
CA LYS A 19 -5.82 6.38 8.28
C LYS A 19 -5.54 5.80 6.90
N VAL A 20 -4.38 5.19 6.66
CA VAL A 20 -4.06 4.51 5.38
C VAL A 20 -5.02 3.36 5.15
N ARG A 21 -5.27 2.53 6.17
CA ARG A 21 -6.23 1.41 6.07
C ARG A 21 -7.64 1.88 5.84
N TYR A 22 -8.06 2.90 6.58
CA TYR A 22 -9.38 3.51 6.40
C TYR A 22 -9.52 4.09 4.99
N TYR A 23 -8.53 4.87 4.53
CA TYR A 23 -8.54 5.46 3.19
C TYR A 23 -8.53 4.39 2.09
N ALA A 24 -7.67 3.37 2.23
CA ALA A 24 -7.60 2.26 1.29
C ALA A 24 -8.91 1.46 1.26
N SER A 25 -9.56 1.25 2.41
CA SER A 25 -10.86 0.57 2.50
C SER A 25 -11.99 1.37 1.85
N GLN A 26 -12.04 2.69 2.07
CA GLN A 26 -13.04 3.56 1.45
C GLN A 26 -12.85 3.69 -0.08
N ASN A 27 -11.61 3.58 -0.55
CA ASN A 27 -11.27 3.81 -1.96
C ASN A 27 -10.77 2.53 -2.67
N LEU A 28 -11.00 1.34 -2.12
CA LEU A 28 -10.38 0.09 -2.58
C LEU A 28 -10.68 -0.20 -4.05
N ASP A 29 -11.94 0.01 -4.46
CA ASP A 29 -12.41 -0.19 -5.83
C ASP A 29 -11.71 0.76 -6.82
N HIS A 30 -11.58 2.02 -6.41
CA HIS A 30 -10.87 3.02 -7.19
C HIS A 30 -9.36 2.74 -7.23
N LEU A 31 -8.77 2.31 -6.11
CA LEU A 31 -7.38 1.90 -6.03
C LEU A 31 -7.11 0.71 -6.94
N ALA A 32 -8.03 -0.25 -7.04
CA ALA A 32 -7.89 -1.36 -7.97
C ALA A 32 -7.78 -0.84 -9.41
N ALA A 33 -8.71 0.02 -9.82
CA ALA A 33 -8.67 0.61 -11.16
C ALA A 33 -7.42 1.48 -11.40
N GLN A 34 -6.95 2.21 -10.40
CA GLN A 34 -5.78 3.10 -10.50
C GLN A 34 -4.46 2.33 -10.48
N CYS A 35 -4.32 1.31 -9.63
CA CYS A 35 -3.19 0.39 -9.65
C CYS A 35 -3.10 -0.32 -11.00
N ALA A 36 -4.21 -0.83 -11.54
CA ALA A 36 -4.23 -1.46 -12.86
C ALA A 36 -3.78 -0.50 -13.99
N ARG A 37 -4.10 0.80 -13.86
CA ARG A 37 -3.67 1.85 -14.79
C ARG A 37 -2.25 2.37 -14.53
N GLY A 38 -1.69 2.10 -13.35
CA GLY A 38 -0.43 2.69 -12.89
C GLY A 38 -0.50 4.20 -12.68
N GLN A 39 -1.67 4.75 -12.34
CA GLN A 39 -1.84 6.18 -12.09
C GLN A 39 -3.19 6.49 -11.43
N GLY A 40 -3.22 7.53 -10.59
CA GLY A 40 -4.45 8.17 -10.12
C GLY A 40 -4.35 8.74 -8.71
N GLU A 41 -5.26 9.67 -8.39
CA GLU A 41 -5.15 10.49 -7.17
C GLU A 41 -5.15 9.68 -5.87
N HIS A 42 -5.84 8.54 -5.82
CA HIS A 42 -5.93 7.73 -4.61
C HIS A 42 -4.65 6.91 -4.42
N LEU A 43 -4.06 6.45 -5.52
CA LEU A 43 -2.77 5.78 -5.51
C LEU A 43 -1.67 6.75 -5.06
N ASP A 44 -1.67 7.96 -5.62
CA ASP A 44 -0.81 9.07 -5.18
C ASP A 44 -1.01 9.35 -3.68
N ALA A 45 -2.26 9.50 -3.23
CA ALA A 45 -2.58 9.75 -1.83
C ALA A 45 -2.05 8.67 -0.89
N ILE A 46 -2.15 7.38 -1.26
CA ILE A 46 -1.55 6.30 -0.47
C ILE A 46 -0.04 6.46 -0.41
N ALA A 47 0.63 6.74 -1.54
CA ALA A 47 2.07 6.95 -1.60
C ALA A 47 2.51 8.08 -0.65
N TYR A 48 1.79 9.20 -0.64
CA TYR A 48 2.03 10.31 0.28
C TYR A 48 1.78 9.92 1.75
N LEU A 49 0.72 9.16 2.03
CA LEU A 49 0.40 8.72 3.40
C LEU A 49 1.47 7.77 3.97
N ILE A 50 2.13 6.98 3.12
CA ILE A 50 3.28 6.13 3.50
C ILE A 50 4.63 6.84 3.33
N GLN A 51 4.61 8.16 3.09
CA GLN A 51 5.79 9.03 2.96
C GLN A 51 6.77 8.64 1.84
N ILE A 52 6.26 8.11 0.73
CA ILE A 52 7.05 7.99 -0.51
C ILE A 52 7.33 9.38 -1.06
N ARG A 53 8.56 9.60 -1.51
CA ARG A 53 8.97 10.86 -2.15
C ARG A 53 8.39 10.96 -3.55
N GLU A 54 8.13 12.18 -3.98
CA GLU A 54 7.61 12.49 -5.32
C GLU A 54 8.53 11.95 -6.44
N GLU A 55 9.85 11.93 -6.21
CA GLU A 55 10.83 11.36 -7.14
C GLU A 55 10.70 9.83 -7.35
N ASP A 56 10.15 9.13 -6.36
CA ASP A 56 9.93 7.68 -6.38
C ASP A 56 8.47 7.32 -6.64
N LEU A 57 7.61 8.32 -6.79
CA LEU A 57 6.17 8.16 -6.96
C LEU A 57 5.84 7.49 -8.31
N GLU A 58 6.52 7.89 -9.38
CA GLU A 58 6.41 7.22 -10.69
C GLU A 58 6.85 5.75 -10.63
N LYS A 59 7.88 5.44 -9.83
CA LYS A 59 8.33 4.05 -9.63
C LYS A 59 7.34 3.26 -8.80
N PHE A 60 6.72 3.88 -7.80
CA PHE A 60 5.69 3.27 -6.97
C PHE A 60 4.46 2.92 -7.79
N HIS A 61 4.04 3.83 -8.67
CA HIS A 61 2.98 3.60 -9.65
C HIS A 61 3.29 2.43 -10.58
N THR A 62 4.51 2.41 -11.13
CA THR A 62 4.97 1.33 -11.99
C THR A 62 5.01 -0.01 -11.24
N LEU A 63 5.47 -0.02 -9.99
CA LEU A 63 5.50 -1.20 -9.14
C LEU A 63 4.10 -1.71 -8.82
N ALA A 64 3.17 -0.81 -8.47
CA ALA A 64 1.78 -1.16 -8.19
C ALA A 64 1.08 -1.73 -9.44
N GLN A 65 1.36 -1.16 -10.61
CA GLN A 65 0.84 -1.66 -11.88
C GLN A 65 1.43 -3.02 -12.27
N ALA A 66 2.76 -3.13 -12.24
CA ALA A 66 3.46 -4.36 -12.62
C ALA A 66 3.10 -5.54 -11.70
N ASN A 67 2.74 -5.25 -10.45
CA ASN A 67 2.33 -6.24 -9.47
C ASN A 67 0.85 -6.16 -9.13
N PHE A 68 0.02 -5.56 -9.99
CA PHE A 68 -1.41 -5.43 -9.76
C PHE A 68 -2.07 -6.79 -9.48
N GLU A 69 -1.69 -7.82 -10.23
CA GLU A 69 -2.18 -9.18 -10.03
C GLU A 69 -1.79 -9.77 -8.66
N SER A 70 -0.65 -9.37 -8.09
CA SER A 70 -0.27 -9.75 -6.73
C SER A 70 -1.01 -8.93 -5.69
N LEU A 71 -1.15 -7.62 -5.93
CA LEU A 71 -1.90 -6.70 -5.06
C LEU A 71 -3.36 -7.09 -4.96
N PHE A 72 -3.99 -7.50 -6.06
CA PHE A 72 -5.40 -7.91 -6.15
C PHE A 72 -5.49 -9.38 -6.56
N SER A 73 -4.87 -10.25 -5.77
CA SER A 73 -4.77 -11.70 -6.03
C SER A 73 -6.13 -12.41 -6.15
N HIS A 74 -7.21 -11.84 -5.62
CA HIS A 74 -8.57 -12.37 -5.74
C HIS A 74 -9.65 -11.28 -5.69
N ASP A 75 -10.84 -11.65 -6.16
CA ASP A 75 -12.03 -10.78 -6.28
C ASP A 75 -12.49 -10.13 -4.96
N LYS A 76 -12.23 -10.81 -3.84
CA LYS A 76 -12.68 -10.39 -2.50
C LYS A 76 -11.56 -9.83 -1.62
N ILE A 77 -10.48 -9.32 -2.20
CA ILE A 77 -9.36 -8.85 -1.40
C ILE A 77 -9.79 -7.67 -0.52
N THR A 78 -9.28 -7.63 0.70
CA THR A 78 -9.50 -6.50 1.61
C THR A 78 -8.40 -5.45 1.49
N ALA A 79 -8.68 -4.22 1.93
CA ALA A 79 -7.67 -3.18 1.98
C ALA A 79 -6.45 -3.55 2.85
N ASP A 80 -6.66 -4.36 3.89
CA ASP A 80 -5.59 -4.86 4.74
C ASP A 80 -4.64 -5.79 3.97
N GLU A 81 -5.22 -6.76 3.24
CA GLU A 81 -4.46 -7.70 2.42
C GLU A 81 -3.76 -6.99 1.24
N MET A 82 -4.42 -6.02 0.61
CA MET A 82 -3.80 -5.22 -0.46
C MET A 82 -2.59 -4.45 0.06
N LEU A 83 -2.70 -3.84 1.26
CA LEU A 83 -1.61 -3.10 1.89
C LEU A 83 -0.47 -4.03 2.34
N ASP A 84 -0.77 -5.22 2.84
CA ASP A 84 0.26 -6.21 3.17
C ASP A 84 1.00 -6.69 1.91
N ASN A 85 0.27 -7.01 0.84
CA ASN A 85 0.87 -7.36 -0.45
C ASN A 85 1.75 -6.22 -0.98
N LEU A 86 1.28 -4.98 -0.90
CA LEU A 86 2.05 -3.80 -1.30
C LEU A 86 3.34 -3.67 -0.49
N LYS A 87 3.26 -3.84 0.84
CA LYS A 87 4.42 -3.84 1.72
C LYS A 87 5.43 -4.92 1.34
N GLN A 88 4.96 -6.16 1.08
CA GLN A 88 5.84 -7.25 0.64
C GLN A 88 6.56 -6.92 -0.66
N LEU A 89 5.87 -6.29 -1.61
CA LEU A 89 6.47 -5.86 -2.88
C LEU A 89 7.49 -4.75 -2.66
N MET A 90 7.19 -3.77 -1.81
CA MET A 90 8.11 -2.70 -1.45
C MET A 90 9.36 -3.20 -0.75
N ILE A 91 9.25 -4.21 0.12
CA ILE A 91 10.42 -4.85 0.77
C ILE A 91 11.29 -5.59 -0.24
N LYS A 92 10.68 -6.23 -1.25
CA LYS A 92 11.41 -6.90 -2.33
C LYS A 92 12.09 -5.91 -3.28
N ASP A 93 11.56 -4.71 -3.39
CA ASP A 93 12.12 -3.68 -4.24
C ASP A 93 13.29 -2.96 -3.55
N LYS A 94 14.41 -2.85 -4.25
CA LYS A 94 15.64 -2.26 -3.69
C LYS A 94 15.49 -0.78 -3.34
N ILE A 95 14.59 -0.07 -4.01
CA ILE A 95 14.36 1.37 -3.80
C ILE A 95 13.45 1.56 -2.59
N PHE A 96 12.35 0.80 -2.53
CA PHE A 96 11.35 0.93 -1.47
C PHE A 96 11.71 0.22 -0.17
N SER A 97 12.64 -0.75 -0.22
CA SER A 97 13.17 -1.41 0.98
C SER A 97 13.75 -0.40 1.99
N SER A 98 14.41 0.68 1.53
CA SER A 98 14.92 1.74 2.42
C SER A 98 13.82 2.58 3.09
N TYR A 99 12.58 2.54 2.60
CA TYR A 99 11.44 3.21 3.22
C TYR A 99 10.80 2.35 4.32
N ILE A 100 10.96 1.02 4.24
CA ILE A 100 10.29 0.06 5.13
C ILE A 100 11.24 -0.50 6.19
N GLU A 101 12.51 -0.66 5.85
CA GLU A 101 13.55 -1.18 6.74
C GLU A 101 14.08 -0.06 7.66
N VAL A 102 13.78 -0.18 8.96
CA VAL A 102 14.39 0.60 10.05
C VAL A 102 14.91 -0.38 11.10
#